data_AF-A0A183JS12-F1
#
_entry.id   AF-A0A183JS12-F1
#
_cell.length_a   1.000
_cell.length_b   1.000
_cell.length_c   1.000
_cell.angle_alpha   90.00
_cell.angle_beta   90.00
_cell.angle_gamma   90.00
#
_symmetry.space_group_name_H-M   'P 1'
#
loop_
_entity.id
_entity.type
_entity.pdbx_description
1 polymer ?
#
loop_
_entity_poly.entity_id
_entity_poly.type
_entity_poly.pdbx_seq_one_letter_code
_entity_poly.pdbx_strand_id
1 'polypeptide(L)'
;MEATNLLSTLELLCAPKKLDREKGEDQLNNISLTSDEVKLVSSWIEEKLEGLSNWEDVFGGITAAIILLRNVDYRSLVDVGIVGKLEDHAVECHDNPEFRVRIAAGQLMGSLCRHAGLSLFIRYLPTVIQGVVTNLERNTEAPVSEAELSLRELNLAKECSTNLSSSSLSIFHDTAGWKNLETWMKCLQEMVSNLPSKDFIKVDRTIILELIFKAVQHVNRFVRETGYDVLSTMISRHLCYTEPEAKEATYINVATQLAKGLSDNWSQVRMAASRAVRTLFEVDPPSGYTRDDIYPILLPAMCLNRYYVAEGVRIYSQDTWCRVTQGEGRKLLGQYLVPAVDYYIQQSDADNHAVSCQSIMVTYFCNML
;
A
#
# COMPACT_ATOMS: atom_id res chain seq x y z
N MET A 1 -3.58 -38.85 18.96
CA MET A 1 -3.09 -38.91 17.56
C MET A 1 -3.36 -37.59 16.83
N GLU A 2 -4.48 -36.89 17.12
CA GLU A 2 -4.80 -35.58 16.53
C GLU A 2 -3.91 -34.43 17.03
N ALA A 3 -3.66 -34.31 18.35
CA ALA A 3 -2.80 -33.25 18.90
C ALA A 3 -1.35 -33.26 18.36
N THR A 4 -0.83 -34.45 18.03
CA THR A 4 0.52 -34.61 17.45
C THR A 4 0.58 -34.07 16.01
N ASN A 5 -0.54 -34.12 15.29
CA ASN A 5 -0.67 -33.56 13.94
C ASN A 5 -0.73 -32.03 14.00
N LEU A 6 -1.51 -31.47 14.93
CA LEU A 6 -1.61 -30.01 15.12
C LEU A 6 -0.25 -29.35 15.42
N LEU A 7 0.51 -29.88 16.37
CA LEU A 7 1.85 -29.35 16.67
C LEU A 7 2.78 -29.43 15.46
N SER A 8 2.72 -30.52 14.69
CA SER A 8 3.54 -30.63 13.47
C SER A 8 3.16 -29.59 12.42
N THR A 9 1.87 -29.24 12.31
CA THR A 9 1.39 -28.15 11.46
C THR A 9 1.88 -26.78 11.95
N LEU A 10 1.86 -26.54 13.26
CA LEU A 10 2.37 -25.28 13.83
C LEU A 10 3.86 -25.08 13.59
N GLU A 11 4.68 -26.13 13.76
CA GLU A 11 6.12 -26.06 13.49
C GLU A 11 6.45 -25.78 12.01
N LEU A 12 5.56 -26.15 11.07
CA LEU A 12 5.72 -25.77 9.66
C LEU A 12 5.65 -24.25 9.47
N LEU A 13 4.87 -23.52 10.30
CA LEU A 13 4.77 -22.06 10.21
C LEU A 13 6.09 -21.35 10.55
N CYS A 14 6.93 -21.98 11.36
CA CYS A 14 8.26 -21.50 11.73
C CYS A 14 9.37 -22.07 10.82
N ALA A 15 9.03 -22.81 9.77
CA ALA A 15 10.03 -23.43 8.92
C ALA A 15 10.86 -22.38 8.16
N PRO A 16 12.16 -22.62 7.90
CA PRO A 16 13.01 -21.67 7.17
C PRO A 16 12.59 -21.51 5.70
N LYS A 17 12.04 -22.57 5.10
CA LYS A 17 11.56 -22.56 3.71
C LYS A 17 10.15 -21.99 3.63
N LYS A 18 9.96 -21.02 2.74
CA LYS A 18 8.64 -20.39 2.47
C LYS A 18 7.56 -21.43 2.13
N LEU A 19 7.91 -22.40 1.29
CA LEU A 19 7.00 -23.43 0.81
C LEU A 19 6.45 -24.32 1.94
N ASP A 20 7.27 -24.56 2.98
CA ASP A 20 6.85 -25.31 4.16
C ASP A 20 5.92 -24.46 5.05
N ARG A 21 6.19 -23.15 5.17
CA ARG A 21 5.30 -22.22 5.88
C ARG A 21 3.92 -22.10 5.22
N GLU A 22 3.89 -21.97 3.89
CA GLU A 22 2.64 -21.95 3.11
C GLU A 22 1.85 -23.24 3.32
N LYS A 23 2.54 -24.40 3.35
CA LYS A 23 1.90 -25.67 3.66
C LYS A 23 1.33 -25.71 5.08
N GLY A 24 2.05 -25.17 6.07
CA GLY A 24 1.55 -25.03 7.45
C GLY A 24 0.32 -24.12 7.53
N GLU A 25 0.33 -23.00 6.82
CA GLU A 25 -0.78 -22.04 6.72
C GLU A 25 -2.02 -22.72 6.12
N ASP A 26 -1.88 -23.41 4.99
CA ASP A 26 -2.95 -24.13 4.34
C ASP A 26 -3.53 -25.22 5.25
N GLN A 27 -2.67 -25.97 5.94
CA GLN A 27 -3.13 -27.02 6.86
C GLN A 27 -3.91 -26.42 8.03
N LEU A 28 -3.38 -25.40 8.70
CA LEU A 28 -4.04 -24.80 9.87
C LEU A 28 -5.37 -24.12 9.50
N ASN A 29 -5.46 -23.48 8.33
CA ASN A 29 -6.71 -22.89 7.84
C ASN A 29 -7.83 -23.92 7.64
N ASN A 30 -7.49 -25.19 7.36
CA ASN A 30 -8.45 -26.25 7.09
C ASN A 30 -8.79 -27.10 8.34
N ILE A 31 -8.19 -26.81 9.49
CA ILE A 31 -8.46 -27.51 10.75
C ILE A 31 -9.55 -26.77 11.52
N SER A 32 -10.57 -27.49 11.98
CA SER A 32 -11.52 -27.00 12.97
C SER A 32 -10.99 -27.30 14.37
N LEU A 33 -10.65 -26.25 15.13
CA LEU A 33 -10.06 -26.40 16.45
C LEU A 33 -11.13 -26.55 17.53
N THR A 34 -10.92 -27.50 18.44
CA THR A 34 -11.67 -27.61 19.70
C THR A 34 -11.26 -26.51 20.69
N SER A 35 -12.06 -26.29 21.75
CA SER A 35 -11.73 -25.28 22.76
C SER A 35 -10.39 -25.53 23.47
N ASP A 36 -10.00 -26.78 23.67
CA ASP A 36 -8.71 -27.11 24.31
C ASP A 36 -7.54 -26.95 23.34
N GLU A 37 -7.74 -27.21 22.04
CA GLU A 37 -6.75 -26.92 21.00
C GLU A 37 -6.56 -25.41 20.80
N VAL A 38 -7.62 -24.60 20.91
CA VAL A 38 -7.50 -23.13 20.88
C VAL A 38 -6.60 -22.64 22.02
N LYS A 39 -6.73 -23.20 23.23
CA LYS A 39 -5.84 -22.87 24.36
C LYS A 39 -4.40 -23.29 24.07
N LEU A 40 -4.20 -24.50 23.53
CA LEU A 40 -2.88 -25.02 23.16
C LEU A 40 -2.21 -24.11 22.13
N VAL A 41 -2.90 -23.76 21.04
CA VAL A 41 -2.37 -22.87 20.00
C VAL A 41 -2.10 -21.48 20.59
N SER A 42 -2.97 -20.97 21.47
CA SER A 42 -2.75 -19.67 22.12
C SER A 42 -1.48 -19.67 22.97
N SER A 43 -1.25 -20.71 23.78
CA SER A 43 -0.01 -20.85 24.54
C SER A 43 1.22 -21.00 23.65
N TRP A 44 1.11 -21.74 22.54
CA TRP A 44 2.20 -21.87 21.56
C TRP A 44 2.51 -20.52 20.91
N ILE A 45 1.50 -19.72 20.55
CA ILE A 45 1.70 -18.37 20.00
C ILE A 45 2.47 -17.49 21.00
N GLU A 46 2.08 -17.52 22.28
CA GLU A 46 2.77 -16.74 23.31
C GLU A 46 4.25 -17.13 23.44
N GLU A 47 4.55 -18.43 23.43
CA GLU A 47 5.93 -18.93 23.45
C GLU A 47 6.73 -18.42 22.24
N LYS A 48 6.14 -18.48 21.04
CA LYS A 48 6.82 -18.06 19.79
C LYS A 48 7.02 -16.56 19.68
N LEU A 49 6.17 -15.78 20.34
CA LEU A 49 6.27 -14.32 20.38
C LEU A 49 7.13 -13.82 21.54
N GLU A 50 7.58 -14.70 22.45
CA GLU A 50 8.42 -14.32 23.57
C GLU A 50 9.80 -13.81 23.11
N GLY A 51 10.17 -12.61 23.53
CA GLY A 51 11.49 -12.01 23.30
C GLY A 51 11.82 -11.61 21.85
N LEU A 52 10.96 -11.93 20.88
CA LEU A 52 11.01 -11.47 19.48
C LEU A 52 12.34 -11.69 18.74
N SER A 53 13.17 -12.63 19.21
CA SER A 53 14.57 -12.77 18.76
C SER A 53 14.73 -13.61 17.48
N ASN A 54 13.95 -14.68 17.34
CA ASN A 54 13.93 -15.53 16.15
C ASN A 54 12.81 -15.10 15.20
N TRP A 55 13.16 -14.55 14.04
CA TRP A 55 12.16 -14.03 13.10
C TRP A 55 11.24 -15.13 12.54
N GLU A 56 11.73 -16.37 12.37
CA GLU A 56 10.91 -17.47 11.90
C GLU A 56 9.82 -17.84 12.92
N ASP A 57 10.19 -17.91 14.20
CA ASP A 57 9.25 -18.18 15.28
C ASP A 57 8.22 -17.05 15.41
N VAL A 58 8.67 -15.80 15.40
CA VAL A 58 7.78 -14.63 15.47
C VAL A 58 6.80 -14.62 14.29
N PHE A 59 7.31 -14.83 13.07
CA PHE A 59 6.48 -14.88 11.88
C PHE A 59 5.44 -16.01 11.97
N GLY A 60 5.85 -17.20 12.44
CA GLY A 60 4.96 -18.33 12.63
C GLY A 60 3.87 -18.07 13.67
N GLY A 61 4.24 -17.47 14.80
CA GLY A 61 3.32 -17.05 15.87
C GLY A 61 2.29 -16.03 15.39
N ILE A 62 2.72 -14.99 14.67
CA ILE A 62 1.81 -13.98 14.09
C ILE A 62 0.86 -14.63 13.06
N THR A 63 1.39 -15.51 12.21
CA THR A 63 0.59 -16.20 11.17
C THR A 63 -0.51 -17.07 11.82
N ALA A 64 -0.14 -17.86 12.83
CA ALA A 64 -1.10 -18.64 13.60
C ALA A 64 -2.15 -17.75 14.28
N ALA A 65 -1.75 -16.62 14.87
CA ALA A 65 -2.66 -15.67 15.49
C ALA A 65 -3.68 -15.09 14.51
N ILE A 66 -3.25 -14.71 13.30
CA ILE A 66 -4.14 -14.22 12.25
C ILE A 66 -5.15 -15.30 11.83
N ILE A 67 -4.72 -16.56 11.72
CA ILE A 67 -5.62 -17.68 11.40
C ILE A 67 -6.63 -17.91 12.53
N LEU A 68 -6.20 -17.87 13.80
CA LEU A 68 -7.11 -17.97 14.94
C LEU A 68 -8.17 -16.87 14.91
N LEU A 69 -7.76 -15.61 14.75
CA LEU A 69 -8.70 -14.47 14.66
C LEU A 69 -9.73 -14.67 13.54
N ARG A 70 -9.32 -15.27 12.43
CA ARG A 70 -10.20 -15.52 11.28
C ARG A 70 -11.18 -16.67 11.50
N ASN A 71 -10.73 -17.76 12.11
CA ASN A 71 -11.45 -19.04 12.10
C ASN A 71 -12.09 -19.40 13.44
N VAL A 72 -11.71 -18.73 14.53
CA VAL A 72 -12.24 -18.97 15.87
C VAL A 72 -13.09 -17.78 16.30
N ASP A 73 -14.17 -18.05 17.04
CA ASP A 73 -15.00 -17.00 17.61
C ASP A 73 -14.18 -16.05 18.49
N TYR A 74 -14.30 -14.75 18.22
CA TYR A 74 -13.47 -13.73 18.87
C TYR A 74 -13.68 -13.69 20.39
N ARG A 75 -14.90 -13.95 20.89
CA ARG A 75 -15.14 -13.97 22.35
C ARG A 75 -14.40 -15.12 23.02
N SER A 76 -14.34 -16.27 22.36
CA SER A 76 -13.55 -17.42 22.85
C SER A 76 -12.07 -17.07 22.96
N LEU A 77 -11.51 -16.30 22.02
CA LEU A 77 -10.13 -15.83 22.09
C LEU A 77 -9.92 -14.80 23.21
N VAL A 78 -10.90 -13.92 23.44
CA VAL A 78 -10.87 -12.99 24.58
C VAL A 78 -10.90 -13.75 25.90
N ASP A 79 -11.75 -14.77 26.04
CA ASP A 79 -11.88 -15.58 27.26
C ASP A 79 -10.60 -16.38 27.56
N VAL A 80 -9.89 -16.83 26.54
CA VAL A 80 -8.56 -17.47 26.67
C VAL A 80 -7.47 -16.44 27.07
N GLY A 81 -7.71 -15.15 26.85
CA GLY A 81 -6.82 -14.07 27.24
C GLY A 81 -5.68 -13.78 26.25
N ILE A 82 -5.71 -14.38 25.05
CA ILE A 82 -4.66 -14.19 24.04
C ILE A 82 -4.77 -12.83 23.33
N VAL A 83 -5.99 -12.31 23.17
CA VAL A 83 -6.24 -11.08 22.39
C VAL A 83 -5.47 -9.88 22.92
N GLY A 84 -5.48 -9.63 24.24
CA GLY A 84 -4.75 -8.50 24.82
C GLY A 84 -3.24 -8.60 24.58
N LYS A 85 -2.68 -9.81 24.66
CA LYS A 85 -1.25 -10.04 24.39
C LYS A 85 -0.93 -9.78 22.92
N LEU A 86 -1.77 -10.25 22.00
CA LEU A 86 -1.61 -9.98 20.57
C LEU A 86 -1.69 -8.49 20.25
N GLU A 87 -2.51 -7.74 20.99
CA GLU A 87 -2.63 -6.30 20.79
C GLU A 87 -1.33 -5.56 21.07
N ASP A 88 -0.60 -5.96 22.12
CA ASP A 88 0.70 -5.40 22.49
C ASP A 88 1.80 -5.85 21.51
N HIS A 89 1.87 -7.15 21.22
CA HIS A 89 2.90 -7.72 20.34
C HIS A 89 2.81 -7.21 18.91
N ALA A 90 1.61 -6.89 18.43
CA ALA A 90 1.43 -6.31 17.10
C ALA A 90 2.22 -5.01 16.94
N VAL A 91 2.34 -4.20 18.01
CA VAL A 91 3.13 -2.96 18.01
C VAL A 91 4.63 -3.28 18.05
N GLU A 92 5.06 -4.13 18.98
CA GLU A 92 6.48 -4.45 19.21
C GLU A 92 7.13 -5.10 17.98
N CYS A 93 6.37 -5.91 17.23
CA CYS A 93 6.87 -6.59 16.04
C CYS A 93 7.24 -5.65 14.88
N HIS A 94 6.81 -4.38 14.90
CA HIS A 94 7.21 -3.40 13.88
C HIS A 94 8.67 -2.94 14.00
N ASP A 95 9.31 -3.15 15.16
CA ASP A 95 10.73 -2.87 15.35
C ASP A 95 11.62 -4.07 14.98
N ASN A 96 11.03 -5.20 14.59
CA ASN A 96 11.78 -6.39 14.19
C ASN A 96 12.63 -6.10 12.94
N PRO A 97 13.91 -6.53 12.88
CA PRO A 97 14.78 -6.29 11.72
C PRO A 97 14.29 -6.98 10.45
N GLU A 98 13.58 -8.10 10.56
CA GLU A 98 13.06 -8.85 9.42
C GLU A 98 11.79 -8.20 8.84
N PHE A 99 11.82 -7.88 7.55
CA PHE A 99 10.72 -7.18 6.90
C PHE A 99 9.43 -8.00 6.87
N ARG A 100 9.53 -9.34 6.75
CA ARG A 100 8.36 -10.23 6.73
C ARG A 100 7.58 -10.17 8.03
N VAL A 101 8.29 -10.09 9.17
CA VAL A 101 7.68 -9.93 10.49
C VAL A 101 6.91 -8.61 10.57
N ARG A 102 7.51 -7.51 10.09
CA ARG A 102 6.82 -6.20 10.08
C ARG A 102 5.58 -6.17 9.20
N ILE A 103 5.59 -6.87 8.06
CA ILE A 103 4.40 -7.02 7.20
C ILE A 103 3.33 -7.84 7.93
N ALA A 104 3.70 -8.98 8.51
CA ALA A 104 2.78 -9.84 9.27
C ALA A 104 2.18 -9.09 10.48
N ALA A 105 2.98 -8.26 11.18
CA ALA A 105 2.53 -7.42 12.28
C ALA A 105 1.41 -6.44 11.83
N GLY A 106 1.57 -5.81 10.66
CA GLY A 106 0.53 -4.97 10.08
C GLY A 106 -0.76 -5.75 9.75
N GLN A 107 -0.63 -6.98 9.23
CA GLN A 107 -1.77 -7.87 8.99
C GLN A 107 -2.47 -8.31 10.28
N LEU A 108 -1.71 -8.50 11.37
CA LEU A 108 -2.25 -8.78 12.69
C LEU A 108 -3.02 -7.57 13.23
N MET A 109 -2.44 -6.36 13.16
CA MET A 109 -3.15 -5.12 13.53
C MET A 109 -4.44 -4.95 12.75
N GLY A 110 -4.41 -5.18 11.43
CA GLY A 110 -5.60 -5.16 10.59
C GLY A 110 -6.64 -6.19 11.00
N SER A 111 -6.22 -7.44 11.26
CA SER A 111 -7.11 -8.51 11.72
C SER A 111 -7.75 -8.15 13.06
N LEU A 112 -6.99 -7.63 14.03
CA LEU A 112 -7.53 -7.18 15.31
C LEU A 112 -8.53 -6.02 15.14
N CYS A 113 -8.23 -5.04 14.28
CA CYS A 113 -9.17 -3.95 13.95
C CYS A 113 -10.48 -4.46 13.34
N ARG A 114 -10.45 -5.54 12.56
CA ARG A 114 -11.67 -6.17 12.01
C ARG A 114 -12.64 -6.60 13.10
N HIS A 115 -12.13 -7.14 14.21
CA HIS A 115 -12.93 -7.70 15.29
C HIS A 115 -13.28 -6.68 16.37
N ALA A 116 -12.31 -5.87 16.80
CA ALA A 116 -12.50 -4.85 17.83
C ALA A 116 -13.11 -3.54 17.27
N GLY A 117 -13.02 -3.33 15.96
CA GLY A 117 -13.62 -2.18 15.27
C GLY A 117 -12.90 -0.86 15.50
N LEU A 118 -13.68 0.22 15.45
CA LEU A 118 -13.18 1.60 15.45
C LEU A 118 -12.35 1.97 16.68
N SER A 119 -12.70 1.45 17.86
CA SER A 119 -11.99 1.76 19.11
C SER A 119 -10.54 1.35 19.06
N LEU A 120 -10.25 0.13 18.59
CA LEU A 120 -8.89 -0.37 18.48
C LEU A 120 -8.14 0.32 17.34
N PHE A 121 -8.81 0.58 16.22
CA PHE A 121 -8.24 1.33 15.11
C PHE A 121 -7.73 2.70 15.57
N ILE A 122 -8.54 3.47 16.30
CA ILE A 122 -8.17 4.78 16.84
C ILE A 122 -7.00 4.66 17.83
N ARG A 123 -6.93 3.58 18.60
CA ARG A 123 -5.83 3.35 19.54
C ARG A 123 -4.50 3.10 18.83
N TYR A 124 -4.49 2.37 17.71
CA TYR A 124 -3.27 2.11 16.93
C TYR A 124 -2.85 3.26 16.03
N LEU A 125 -3.81 4.06 15.54
CA LEU A 125 -3.55 5.07 14.53
C LEU A 125 -2.40 6.06 14.88
N PRO A 126 -2.27 6.59 16.12
CA PRO A 126 -1.16 7.46 16.47
C PRO A 126 0.21 6.80 16.29
N THR A 127 0.36 5.55 16.71
CA THR A 127 1.60 4.78 16.57
C THR A 127 1.95 4.56 15.11
N VAL A 128 0.97 4.19 14.28
CA VAL A 128 1.19 3.98 12.84
C VAL A 128 1.54 5.30 12.14
N ILE A 129 0.86 6.39 12.46
CA ILE A 129 1.18 7.73 11.95
C ILE A 129 2.62 8.10 12.31
N GLN A 130 3.02 7.91 13.57
CA GLN A 130 4.39 8.20 14.01
C GLN A 130 5.41 7.32 13.29
N GLY A 131 5.10 6.04 13.08
CA GLY A 131 5.92 5.12 12.31
C GLY A 131 6.12 5.59 10.87
N VAL A 132 5.06 6.03 10.19
CA VAL A 132 5.16 6.62 8.85
C VAL A 132 6.00 7.89 8.88
N VAL A 133 5.67 8.87 9.73
CA VAL A 133 6.35 10.17 9.82
C VAL A 133 7.86 10.01 10.05
N THR A 134 8.27 9.18 11.01
CA THR A 134 9.68 8.98 11.38
C THR A 134 10.51 8.34 10.26
N ASN A 135 9.84 7.59 9.38
CA ASN A 135 10.48 6.94 8.24
C ASN A 135 10.35 7.73 6.93
N LEU A 136 9.45 8.72 6.88
CA LEU A 136 9.20 9.55 5.69
C LEU A 136 10.33 10.54 5.45
N GLU A 137 10.95 11.05 6.53
CA GLU A 137 12.10 11.94 6.46
C GLU A 137 13.41 11.16 6.77
N ARG A 138 14.46 11.40 5.99
CA ARG A 138 15.82 10.98 6.37
C ARG A 138 16.23 11.87 7.54
N ASN A 139 16.38 11.28 8.72
CA ASN A 139 16.96 11.96 9.85
C ASN A 139 18.44 12.22 9.53
N THR A 140 18.77 13.42 9.05
CA THR A 140 20.12 13.82 8.65
C THR A 140 21.11 13.89 9.81
N GLU A 141 20.61 13.81 11.05
CA GLU A 141 21.38 13.90 12.29
C GLU A 141 21.53 12.55 13.02
N ALA A 142 20.85 11.50 12.58
CA ALA A 142 21.00 10.18 13.18
C ALA A 142 22.38 9.57 12.86
N PRO A 143 23.03 8.88 13.82
CA PRO A 143 24.23 8.13 13.52
C PRO A 143 23.93 7.14 12.40
N VAL A 144 24.64 7.29 11.29
CA VAL A 144 24.53 6.47 10.10
C VAL A 144 24.75 5.01 10.52
N SER A 145 23.79 4.12 10.25
CA SER A 145 23.95 2.72 10.64
C SER A 145 25.17 2.10 9.95
N GLU A 146 25.74 1.04 10.51
CA GLU A 146 26.91 0.35 9.92
C GLU A 146 26.63 -0.14 8.48
N ALA A 147 25.37 -0.50 8.18
CA ALA A 147 24.92 -0.82 6.82
C ALA A 147 24.90 0.41 5.90
N GLU A 148 24.53 1.57 6.43
CA GLU A 148 24.46 2.84 5.70
C GLU A 148 25.86 3.49 5.57
N LEU A 149 26.78 3.20 6.50
CA LEU A 149 28.21 3.48 6.41
C LEU A 149 28.87 2.58 5.37
N SER A 150 28.60 1.27 5.39
CA SER A 150 29.07 0.33 4.36
C SER A 150 28.56 0.72 2.96
N LEU A 151 27.32 1.22 2.88
CA LEU A 151 26.73 1.75 1.66
C LEU A 151 27.39 3.07 1.22
N ARG A 152 27.72 3.96 2.16
CA ARG A 152 28.50 5.18 1.90
C ARG A 152 29.95 4.88 1.50
N GLU A 153 30.59 3.88 2.09
CA GLU A 153 31.93 3.43 1.72
C GLU A 153 31.93 2.78 0.33
N LEU A 154 30.89 2.01 -0.01
CA LEU A 154 30.64 1.56 -1.39
C LEU A 154 30.43 2.73 -2.35
N ASN A 155 29.77 3.81 -1.93
CA ASN A 155 29.60 5.02 -2.73
C ASN A 155 30.92 5.76 -2.95
N LEU A 156 31.75 5.94 -1.91
CA LEU A 156 33.07 6.57 -2.00
C LEU A 156 34.05 5.73 -2.84
N ALA A 157 34.02 4.40 -2.69
CA ALA A 157 34.83 3.48 -3.49
C ALA A 157 34.41 3.46 -4.97
N LYS A 158 33.11 3.66 -5.27
CA LYS A 158 32.59 3.78 -6.63
C LYS A 158 32.79 5.17 -7.26
N GLU A 159 32.87 6.23 -6.47
CA GLU A 159 33.22 7.58 -6.96
C GLU A 159 34.70 7.68 -7.39
N CYS A 160 35.59 6.91 -6.76
CA CYS A 160 36.98 6.77 -7.20
C CYS A 160 37.13 6.00 -8.51
N SER A 161 36.09 5.25 -8.95
CA SER A 161 36.02 4.67 -10.28
C SER A 161 35.29 5.61 -11.24
N THR A 162 36.08 6.31 -12.06
CA THR A 162 35.67 7.29 -13.07
C THR A 162 34.44 6.88 -13.90
N ASN A 163 33.51 7.84 -14.07
CA ASN A 163 32.35 7.90 -15.01
C ASN A 163 30.97 7.41 -14.54
N LEU A 164 30.49 7.82 -13.36
CA LEU A 164 29.06 7.76 -13.05
C LEU A 164 28.38 9.10 -13.35
N SER A 165 27.42 9.09 -14.30
CA SER A 165 26.58 10.24 -14.60
C SER A 165 25.58 10.51 -13.47
N SER A 166 25.09 11.75 -13.35
CA SER A 166 24.01 12.14 -12.42
C SER A 166 22.77 11.22 -12.50
N SER A 167 22.54 10.60 -13.66
CA SER A 167 21.49 9.61 -13.90
C SER A 167 21.62 8.36 -13.01
N SER A 168 22.84 7.83 -12.82
CA SER A 168 23.03 6.61 -12.03
C SER A 168 22.77 6.83 -10.52
N LEU A 169 23.10 8.02 -10.00
CA LEU A 169 22.78 8.41 -8.62
C LEU A 169 21.26 8.58 -8.43
N SER A 170 20.56 9.16 -9.41
CA SER A 170 19.09 9.29 -9.37
C SER A 170 18.39 7.92 -9.36
N ILE A 171 18.82 6.98 -10.21
CA ILE A 171 18.26 5.62 -10.27
C ILE A 171 18.48 4.87 -8.95
N PHE A 172 19.60 5.12 -8.27
CA PHE A 172 19.87 4.49 -6.97
C PHE A 172 18.94 5.02 -5.87
N HIS A 173 18.75 6.33 -5.77
CA HIS A 173 17.79 6.91 -4.82
C HIS A 173 16.36 6.46 -5.09
N ASP A 174 16.02 6.22 -6.36
CA ASP A 174 14.73 5.67 -6.77
C ASP A 174 14.53 4.20 -6.34
N THR A 175 15.61 3.43 -6.08
CA THR A 175 15.55 1.96 -5.92
C THR A 175 16.10 1.41 -4.60
N ALA A 176 16.78 2.19 -3.77
CA ALA A 176 17.23 1.72 -2.46
C ALA A 176 16.05 1.62 -1.47
N GLY A 177 15.95 0.53 -0.69
CA GLY A 177 14.89 0.40 0.33
C GLY A 177 14.90 1.56 1.33
N TRP A 178 13.72 2.03 1.75
CA TRP A 178 13.58 3.24 2.57
C TRP A 178 13.16 2.94 4.02
N LYS A 179 14.15 2.61 4.85
CA LYS A 179 13.97 2.22 6.26
C LYS A 179 12.80 1.21 6.40
N ASN A 180 11.82 1.53 7.25
CA ASN A 180 10.61 0.74 7.47
C ASN A 180 9.35 1.43 6.91
N LEU A 181 9.49 2.43 6.04
CA LEU A 181 8.36 3.24 5.56
C LEU A 181 7.32 2.40 4.83
N GLU A 182 7.77 1.53 3.92
CA GLU A 182 6.88 0.65 3.15
C GLU A 182 6.06 -0.26 4.06
N THR A 183 6.69 -0.85 5.09
CA THR A 183 6.01 -1.74 6.03
C THR A 183 5.00 -0.99 6.91
N TRP A 184 5.29 0.26 7.30
CA TRP A 184 4.32 1.10 8.02
C TRP A 184 3.14 1.54 7.15
N MET A 185 3.40 1.89 5.89
CA MET A 185 2.35 2.20 4.92
C MET A 185 1.46 0.98 4.65
N LYS A 186 2.04 -0.22 4.55
CA LYS A 186 1.28 -1.48 4.44
C LYS A 186 0.50 -1.79 5.71
N CYS A 187 1.04 -1.51 6.90
CA CYS A 187 0.28 -1.61 8.16
C CYS A 187 -0.97 -0.71 8.15
N LEU A 188 -0.81 0.57 7.78
CA LEU A 188 -1.93 1.48 7.60
C LEU A 188 -2.96 0.95 6.58
N GLN A 189 -2.48 0.40 5.46
CA GLN A 189 -3.32 -0.23 4.44
C GLN A 189 -4.13 -1.40 5.02
N GLU A 190 -3.51 -2.29 5.79
CA GLU A 190 -4.16 -3.43 6.42
C GLU A 190 -5.22 -3.00 7.44
N MET A 191 -4.91 -2.02 8.29
CA MET A 191 -5.87 -1.48 9.25
C MET A 191 -7.13 -0.92 8.57
N VAL A 192 -6.95 -0.12 7.52
CA VAL A 192 -8.08 0.49 6.80
C VAL A 192 -8.84 -0.53 5.95
N SER A 193 -8.13 -1.49 5.33
CA SER A 193 -8.76 -2.58 4.56
C SER A 193 -9.69 -3.42 5.43
N ASN A 194 -9.40 -3.52 6.73
CA ASN A 194 -10.13 -4.36 7.66
C ASN A 194 -11.17 -3.62 8.52
N LEU A 195 -11.22 -2.29 8.44
CA LEU A 195 -12.26 -1.49 9.08
C LEU A 195 -13.46 -1.31 8.13
N PRO A 196 -14.72 -1.46 8.61
CA PRO A 196 -15.88 -1.13 7.79
C PRO A 196 -15.85 0.33 7.32
N SER A 197 -16.22 0.59 6.06
CA SER A 197 -16.16 1.95 5.51
C SER A 197 -17.01 2.95 6.32
N LYS A 198 -18.16 2.52 6.86
CA LYS A 198 -19.03 3.32 7.76
C LYS A 198 -18.35 3.79 9.05
N ASP A 199 -17.29 3.10 9.48
CA ASP A 199 -16.54 3.46 10.66
C ASP A 199 -15.29 4.27 10.28
N PHE A 200 -14.64 3.94 9.16
CA PHE A 200 -13.52 4.73 8.65
C PHE A 200 -13.91 6.18 8.34
N ILE A 201 -15.13 6.43 7.83
CA ILE A 201 -15.62 7.79 7.58
C ILE A 201 -15.73 8.66 8.84
N LYS A 202 -15.72 8.08 10.04
CA LYS A 202 -15.76 8.79 11.33
C LYS A 202 -14.39 9.22 11.84
N VAL A 203 -13.32 8.71 11.24
CA VAL A 203 -11.94 9.04 11.61
C VAL A 203 -11.54 10.36 10.93
N ASP A 204 -10.80 11.24 11.59
CA ASP A 204 -10.15 12.35 10.88
C ASP A 204 -9.08 11.81 9.91
N ARG A 205 -9.34 11.97 8.61
CA ARG A 205 -8.49 11.45 7.52
C ARG A 205 -7.51 12.47 6.99
N THR A 206 -7.52 13.70 7.50
CA THR A 206 -6.70 14.81 6.98
C THR A 206 -5.21 14.44 7.04
N ILE A 207 -4.73 14.05 8.21
CA ILE A 207 -3.33 13.66 8.41
C ILE A 207 -2.95 12.40 7.61
N ILE A 208 -3.87 11.44 7.49
CA ILE A 208 -3.66 10.22 6.68
C ILE A 208 -3.44 10.60 5.22
N LEU A 209 -4.30 11.47 4.68
CA LEU A 209 -4.23 11.94 3.30
C LEU A 209 -2.94 12.71 3.03
N GLU A 210 -2.55 13.61 3.94
CA GLU A 210 -1.30 14.37 3.84
C GLU A 210 -0.07 13.45 3.77
N LEU A 211 -0.02 12.42 4.63
CA LEU A 211 1.09 11.46 4.63
C LEU A 211 1.13 10.63 3.34
N ILE A 212 -0.02 10.19 2.85
CA ILE A 212 -0.11 9.49 1.57
C ILE A 212 0.36 10.39 0.44
N PHE A 213 -0.05 11.67 0.43
CA PHE A 213 0.35 12.64 -0.58
C PHE A 213 1.86 12.90 -0.57
N LYS A 214 2.48 12.92 0.62
CA LYS A 214 3.94 12.97 0.73
C LYS A 214 4.60 11.69 0.19
N ALA A 215 4.05 10.51 0.50
CA ALA A 215 4.58 9.23 0.03
C ALA A 215 4.52 9.07 -1.50
N VAL A 216 3.41 9.44 -2.14
CA VAL A 216 3.27 9.36 -3.62
C VAL A 216 4.11 10.39 -4.39
N GLN A 217 4.66 11.39 -3.69
CA GLN A 217 5.59 12.38 -4.23
C GLN A 217 7.05 12.10 -3.79
N HIS A 218 7.29 10.99 -3.12
CA HIS A 218 8.60 10.64 -2.59
C HIS A 218 9.61 10.34 -3.71
N VAL A 219 10.90 10.57 -3.47
CA VAL A 219 11.96 10.31 -4.45
C VAL A 219 12.08 8.81 -4.79
N ASN A 220 11.82 7.94 -3.82
CA ASN A 220 11.89 6.49 -4.00
C ASN A 220 10.65 5.93 -4.71
N ARG A 221 10.86 5.13 -5.77
CA ARG A 221 9.76 4.59 -6.59
C ARG A 221 8.91 3.56 -5.85
N PHE A 222 9.48 2.76 -4.95
CA PHE A 222 8.75 1.74 -4.19
C PHE A 222 7.84 2.37 -3.14
N VAL A 223 8.29 3.48 -2.55
CA VAL A 223 7.47 4.32 -1.67
C VAL A 223 6.30 4.94 -2.44
N ARG A 224 6.55 5.47 -3.65
CA ARG A 224 5.46 6.01 -4.48
C ARG A 224 4.45 4.94 -4.90
N GLU A 225 4.92 3.79 -5.36
CA GLU A 225 4.09 2.63 -5.72
C GLU A 225 3.21 2.21 -4.53
N THR A 226 3.83 2.00 -3.36
CA THR A 226 3.12 1.67 -2.13
C THR A 226 2.12 2.76 -1.75
N GLY A 227 2.49 4.04 -1.88
CA GLY A 227 1.62 5.17 -1.62
C GLY A 227 0.34 5.14 -2.46
N TYR A 228 0.43 4.81 -3.75
CA TYR A 228 -0.75 4.67 -4.62
C TYR A 228 -1.58 3.43 -4.28
N ASP A 229 -0.95 2.33 -3.87
CA ASP A 229 -1.68 1.16 -3.37
C ASP A 229 -2.49 1.50 -2.11
N VAL A 230 -1.87 2.22 -1.15
CA VAL A 230 -2.56 2.70 0.05
C VAL A 230 -3.68 3.66 -0.35
N LEU A 231 -3.42 4.63 -1.23
CA LEU A 231 -4.44 5.57 -1.71
C LEU A 231 -5.64 4.85 -2.34
N SER A 232 -5.40 3.81 -3.14
CA SER A 232 -6.46 2.97 -3.73
C SER A 232 -7.34 2.33 -2.65
N THR A 233 -6.74 1.74 -1.61
CA THR A 233 -7.46 1.20 -0.45
C THR A 233 -8.27 2.27 0.28
N MET A 234 -7.71 3.46 0.47
CA MET A 234 -8.41 4.56 1.15
C MET A 234 -9.63 5.01 0.33
N ILE A 235 -9.48 5.13 -0.99
CA ILE A 235 -10.58 5.47 -1.92
C ILE A 235 -11.70 4.43 -1.82
N SER A 236 -11.39 3.13 -1.86
CA SER A 236 -12.40 2.06 -1.73
C SER A 236 -13.10 2.05 -0.36
N ARG A 237 -12.49 2.69 0.65
CA ARG A 237 -13.06 2.92 1.98
C ARG A 237 -13.69 4.29 2.15
N HIS A 238 -14.03 4.98 1.06
CA HIS A 238 -14.71 6.28 1.07
C HIS A 238 -13.87 7.44 1.66
N LEU A 239 -12.55 7.44 1.43
CA LEU A 239 -11.67 8.55 1.80
C LEU A 239 -12.20 9.93 1.40
N CYS A 240 -12.74 10.05 0.19
CA CYS A 240 -13.23 11.30 -0.37
C CYS A 240 -14.59 11.74 0.20
N TYR A 241 -15.23 10.91 1.02
CA TYR A 241 -16.50 11.26 1.64
C TYR A 241 -16.17 12.08 2.85
N THR A 242 -16.60 13.34 2.84
CA THR A 242 -16.46 14.25 3.97
C THR A 242 -17.83 14.46 4.61
N GLU A 243 -17.83 14.95 5.86
CA GLU A 243 -19.08 15.45 6.44
C GLU A 243 -19.56 16.68 5.64
N PRO A 244 -20.87 16.97 5.62
CA PRO A 244 -21.46 18.05 4.82
C PRO A 244 -20.83 19.44 5.03
N GLU A 245 -20.11 19.62 6.13
CA GLU A 245 -19.50 20.88 6.57
C GLU A 245 -18.05 21.06 6.09
N ALA A 246 -17.43 20.03 5.51
CA ALA A 246 -16.05 20.11 5.04
C ALA A 246 -15.95 20.95 3.76
N LYS A 247 -15.13 21.99 3.81
CA LYS A 247 -14.93 22.94 2.70
C LYS A 247 -13.93 22.46 1.65
N GLU A 248 -13.12 21.45 1.95
CA GLU A 248 -12.05 21.00 1.07
C GLU A 248 -12.54 20.00 0.02
N ALA A 249 -12.15 20.25 -1.23
CA ALA A 249 -12.45 19.41 -2.37
C ALA A 249 -11.54 18.16 -2.41
N THR A 250 -11.56 17.32 -1.36
CA THR A 250 -10.74 16.10 -1.27
C THR A 250 -10.82 15.25 -2.53
N TYR A 251 -12.01 15.14 -3.12
CA TYR A 251 -12.24 14.42 -4.37
C TYR A 251 -11.40 14.96 -5.55
N ILE A 252 -11.35 16.29 -5.71
CA ILE A 252 -10.55 16.98 -6.75
C ILE A 252 -9.05 16.85 -6.47
N ASN A 253 -8.65 16.98 -5.20
CA ASN A 253 -7.26 16.85 -4.79
C ASN A 253 -6.73 15.43 -5.06
N VAL A 254 -7.53 14.42 -4.75
CA VAL A 254 -7.21 13.01 -5.06
C VAL A 254 -7.13 12.81 -6.58
N ALA A 255 -8.08 13.31 -7.37
CA ALA A 255 -8.01 13.22 -8.83
C ALA A 255 -6.76 13.88 -9.41
N THR A 256 -6.41 15.07 -8.90
CA THR A 256 -5.19 15.79 -9.30
C THR A 256 -3.93 14.99 -8.97
N GLN A 257 -3.87 14.40 -7.78
CA GLN A 257 -2.73 13.59 -7.38
C GLN A 257 -2.62 12.30 -8.21
N LEU A 258 -3.74 11.66 -8.54
CA LEU A 258 -3.77 10.48 -9.40
C LEU A 258 -3.29 10.79 -10.82
N ALA A 259 -3.66 11.95 -11.38
CA ALA A 259 -3.15 12.39 -12.68
C ALA A 259 -1.61 12.48 -12.69
N LYS A 260 -0.99 13.00 -11.62
CA LYS A 260 0.48 12.99 -11.49
C LYS A 260 1.06 11.58 -11.50
N GLY A 261 0.41 10.63 -10.82
CA GLY A 261 0.83 9.21 -10.80
C GLY A 261 0.72 8.53 -12.17
N LEU A 262 -0.31 8.87 -12.94
CA LEU A 262 -0.46 8.42 -14.32
C LEU A 262 0.67 8.94 -15.23
N SER A 263 1.35 10.02 -14.84
CA SER A 263 2.51 10.61 -15.50
C SER A 263 3.86 10.17 -14.91
N ASP A 264 3.93 9.26 -13.94
CA ASP A 264 5.20 8.87 -13.28
C ASP A 264 6.21 8.23 -14.25
N ASN A 265 7.51 8.41 -14.06
CA ASN A 265 8.51 7.82 -14.95
C ASN A 265 8.56 6.29 -14.90
N TRP A 266 8.13 5.70 -13.79
CA TRP A 266 8.19 4.26 -13.56
C TRP A 266 6.88 3.58 -13.89
N SER A 267 6.94 2.56 -14.75
CA SER A 267 5.75 1.80 -15.18
C SER A 267 4.99 1.13 -14.02
N GLN A 268 5.69 0.69 -12.98
CA GLN A 268 5.08 0.12 -11.77
C GLN A 268 4.26 1.17 -11.00
N VAL A 269 4.79 2.39 -10.86
CA VAL A 269 4.07 3.50 -10.21
C VAL A 269 2.87 3.93 -11.05
N ARG A 270 3.03 4.04 -12.39
CA ARG A 270 1.89 4.29 -13.30
C ARG A 270 0.81 3.22 -13.18
N MET A 271 1.20 1.95 -13.06
CA MET A 271 0.26 0.85 -12.86
C MET A 271 -0.50 1.01 -11.54
N ALA A 272 0.20 1.26 -10.42
CA ALA A 272 -0.43 1.48 -9.12
C ALA A 272 -1.40 2.67 -9.15
N ALA A 273 -1.00 3.80 -9.76
CA ALA A 273 -1.87 4.95 -9.96
C ALA A 273 -3.08 4.62 -10.86
N SER A 274 -2.89 3.82 -11.92
CA SER A 274 -3.98 3.37 -12.79
C SER A 274 -5.01 2.52 -12.04
N ARG A 275 -4.55 1.66 -11.11
CA ARG A 275 -5.44 0.89 -10.22
C ARG A 275 -6.23 1.83 -9.32
N ALA A 276 -5.57 2.80 -8.69
CA ALA A 276 -6.24 3.78 -7.83
C ALA A 276 -7.26 4.65 -8.59
N VAL A 277 -6.97 5.05 -9.83
CA VAL A 277 -7.91 5.74 -10.73
C VAL A 277 -9.13 4.88 -11.01
N ARG A 278 -8.94 3.60 -11.34
CA ARG A 278 -10.07 2.68 -11.55
C ARG A 278 -10.95 2.60 -10.29
N THR A 279 -10.34 2.42 -9.12
CA THR A 279 -11.06 2.39 -7.84
C THR A 279 -11.86 3.67 -7.61
N LEU A 280 -11.31 4.84 -7.95
CA LEU A 280 -12.02 6.13 -7.82
C LEU A 280 -13.30 6.20 -8.68
N PHE A 281 -13.32 5.56 -9.85
CA PHE A 281 -14.51 5.50 -10.70
C PHE A 281 -15.49 4.39 -10.31
N GLU A 282 -15.02 3.35 -9.62
CA GLU A 282 -15.83 2.23 -9.12
C GLU A 282 -16.59 2.59 -7.84
N VAL A 283 -16.12 3.57 -7.06
CA VAL A 283 -16.88 4.14 -5.94
C VAL A 283 -17.79 5.28 -6.38
N ASP A 284 -18.92 5.45 -5.71
CA ASP A 284 -19.80 6.59 -5.97
C ASP A 284 -19.09 7.91 -5.57
N PRO A 285 -19.28 9.00 -6.34
CA PRO A 285 -18.77 10.31 -5.95
C PRO A 285 -19.31 10.74 -4.58
N PRO A 286 -18.53 11.51 -3.80
CA PRO A 286 -19.02 12.06 -2.53
C PRO A 286 -20.16 13.05 -2.77
N SER A 287 -20.95 13.30 -1.72
CA SER A 287 -22.10 14.21 -1.80
C SER A 287 -21.69 15.59 -2.31
N GLY A 288 -22.43 16.12 -3.29
CA GLY A 288 -22.13 17.41 -3.92
C GLY A 288 -21.14 17.36 -5.09
N TYR A 289 -20.55 16.21 -5.38
CA TYR A 289 -19.67 15.99 -6.52
C TYR A 289 -20.25 14.99 -7.51
N THR A 290 -19.78 15.07 -8.74
CA THR A 290 -20.09 14.19 -9.85
C THR A 290 -18.81 13.76 -10.56
N ARG A 291 -18.89 12.79 -11.46
CA ARG A 291 -17.72 12.39 -12.26
C ARG A 291 -17.25 13.50 -13.21
N ASP A 292 -18.14 14.40 -13.62
CA ASP A 292 -17.81 15.55 -14.47
C ASP A 292 -16.78 16.49 -13.82
N ASP A 293 -16.77 16.55 -12.48
CA ASP A 293 -15.81 17.37 -11.74
C ASP A 293 -14.36 16.87 -11.84
N ILE A 294 -14.16 15.58 -12.11
CA ILE A 294 -12.83 14.95 -12.21
C ILE A 294 -12.46 14.49 -13.63
N TYR A 295 -13.42 14.42 -14.55
CA TYR A 295 -13.16 14.12 -15.96
C TYR A 295 -12.14 15.02 -16.64
N PRO A 296 -12.17 16.37 -16.52
CA PRO A 296 -11.16 17.22 -17.14
C PRO A 296 -9.74 16.97 -16.61
N ILE A 297 -9.61 16.39 -15.42
CA ILE A 297 -8.33 16.08 -14.77
C ILE A 297 -7.81 14.70 -15.22
N LEU A 298 -8.68 13.69 -15.18
CA LEU A 298 -8.26 12.29 -15.35
C LEU A 298 -8.40 11.76 -16.77
N LEU A 299 -9.41 12.18 -17.54
CA LEU A 299 -9.60 11.65 -18.90
C LEU A 299 -8.39 11.90 -19.82
N PRO A 300 -7.74 13.08 -19.80
CA PRO A 300 -6.54 13.29 -20.62
C PRO A 300 -5.43 12.28 -20.31
N ALA A 301 -5.10 12.15 -19.03
CA ALA A 301 -4.05 11.26 -18.53
C ALA A 301 -4.36 9.77 -18.80
N MET A 302 -5.61 9.36 -18.56
CA MET A 302 -6.08 8.01 -18.86
C MET A 302 -5.99 7.70 -20.36
N CYS A 303 -6.39 8.65 -21.21
CA CYS A 303 -6.39 8.48 -22.65
C CYS A 303 -4.97 8.28 -23.18
N LEU A 304 -3.99 9.04 -22.69
CA LEU A 304 -2.58 8.90 -23.05
C LEU A 304 -2.04 7.51 -22.67
N ASN A 305 -2.34 7.03 -21.46
CA ASN A 305 -1.84 5.74 -20.98
C ASN A 305 -2.38 4.51 -21.73
N ARG A 306 -3.45 4.64 -22.53
CA ARG A 306 -3.91 3.59 -23.48
C ARG A 306 -2.90 3.24 -24.56
N TYR A 307 -1.89 4.09 -24.75
CA TYR A 307 -0.84 3.94 -25.73
C TYR A 307 0.54 3.81 -25.07
N TYR A 308 0.62 3.66 -23.74
CA TYR A 308 1.88 3.57 -23.02
C TYR A 308 2.74 2.38 -23.48
N VAL A 309 4.06 2.52 -23.47
CA VAL A 309 4.99 1.51 -24.01
C VAL A 309 4.98 0.20 -23.23
N ALA A 310 4.80 0.27 -21.90
CA ALA A 310 4.74 -0.93 -21.07
C ALA A 310 3.39 -1.64 -21.27
N GLU A 311 3.44 -2.86 -21.82
CA GLU A 311 2.25 -3.62 -22.22
C GLU A 311 1.24 -3.82 -21.09
N GLY A 312 1.70 -4.14 -19.87
CA GLY A 312 0.82 -4.28 -18.72
C GLY A 312 -0.01 -3.02 -18.46
N VAL A 313 0.63 -1.85 -18.41
CA VAL A 313 -0.05 -0.55 -18.19
C VAL A 313 -1.01 -0.25 -19.34
N ARG A 314 -0.59 -0.51 -20.58
CA ARG A 314 -1.39 -0.29 -21.79
C ARG A 314 -2.69 -1.09 -21.75
N ILE A 315 -2.61 -2.40 -21.54
CA ILE A 315 -3.77 -3.30 -21.51
C ILE A 315 -4.70 -2.90 -20.36
N TYR A 316 -4.16 -2.67 -19.17
CA TYR A 316 -4.97 -2.25 -18.02
C TYR A 316 -5.68 -0.92 -18.26
N SER A 317 -4.99 0.06 -18.86
CA SER A 317 -5.55 1.38 -19.16
C SER A 317 -6.63 1.32 -20.24
N GLN A 318 -6.47 0.46 -21.25
CA GLN A 318 -7.50 0.23 -22.27
C GLN A 318 -8.78 -0.37 -21.67
N ASP A 319 -8.65 -1.39 -20.80
CA ASP A 319 -9.79 -1.96 -20.06
C ASP A 319 -10.45 -0.91 -19.15
N THR A 320 -9.66 -0.15 -18.37
CA THR A 320 -10.20 0.92 -17.51
C THR A 320 -10.94 1.98 -18.34
N TRP A 321 -10.38 2.40 -19.47
CA TRP A 321 -11.00 3.38 -20.36
C TRP A 321 -12.36 2.91 -20.85
N CYS A 322 -12.47 1.66 -21.30
CA CYS A 322 -13.74 1.09 -21.73
C CYS A 322 -14.78 1.07 -20.60
N ARG A 323 -14.38 0.72 -19.37
CA ARG A 323 -15.28 0.71 -18.20
C ARG A 323 -15.77 2.11 -17.82
N VAL A 324 -14.87 3.08 -17.78
CA VAL A 324 -15.17 4.45 -17.33
C VAL A 324 -15.97 5.22 -18.38
N THR A 325 -15.61 5.07 -19.65
CA THR A 325 -16.24 5.83 -20.74
C THR A 325 -17.42 5.11 -21.39
N GLN A 326 -17.57 3.81 -21.16
CA GLN A 326 -18.64 2.98 -21.72
C GLN A 326 -18.77 3.08 -23.25
N GLY A 327 -17.65 3.29 -23.95
CA GLY A 327 -17.61 3.49 -25.40
C GLY A 327 -17.72 4.94 -25.86
N GLU A 328 -18.11 5.87 -24.98
CA GLU A 328 -18.31 7.30 -25.29
C GLU A 328 -17.02 8.14 -25.11
N GLY A 329 -15.86 7.50 -25.06
CA GLY A 329 -14.60 8.15 -24.68
C GLY A 329 -14.22 9.35 -25.57
N ARG A 330 -14.45 9.26 -26.89
CA ARG A 330 -14.20 10.38 -27.83
C ARG A 330 -15.10 11.58 -27.51
N LYS A 331 -16.39 11.33 -27.27
CA LYS A 331 -17.37 12.36 -26.94
C LYS A 331 -17.03 13.03 -25.62
N LEU A 332 -16.73 12.24 -24.58
CA LEU A 332 -16.34 12.74 -23.26
C LEU A 332 -15.06 13.57 -23.33
N LEU A 333 -14.00 13.07 -23.96
CA LEU A 333 -12.75 13.83 -24.10
C LEU A 333 -12.96 15.10 -24.92
N GLY A 334 -13.81 15.07 -25.95
CA GLY A 334 -14.17 16.24 -26.75
C GLY A 334 -14.85 17.35 -25.96
N GLN A 335 -15.59 17.04 -24.89
CA GLN A 335 -16.16 18.04 -23.98
C GLN A 335 -15.10 18.78 -23.17
N TYR A 336 -13.94 18.13 -22.94
CA TYR A 336 -12.83 18.64 -22.14
C TYR A 336 -11.56 18.83 -22.98
N LEU A 337 -11.73 19.27 -24.24
CA LEU A 337 -10.62 19.37 -25.20
C LEU A 337 -9.51 20.33 -24.74
N VAL A 338 -9.87 21.48 -24.14
CA VAL A 338 -8.87 22.46 -23.68
C VAL A 338 -7.99 21.86 -22.56
N PRO A 339 -8.54 21.34 -21.44
CA PRO A 339 -7.75 20.61 -20.45
C PRO A 339 -6.92 19.45 -21.04
N ALA A 340 -7.47 18.74 -22.03
CA ALA A 340 -6.76 17.62 -22.66
C ALA A 340 -5.53 18.07 -23.43
N VAL A 341 -5.65 19.13 -24.23
CA VAL A 341 -4.53 19.70 -25.00
C VAL A 341 -3.47 20.25 -24.06
N ASP A 342 -3.86 21.00 -23.02
CA ASP A 342 -2.92 21.55 -22.03
C ASP A 342 -2.11 20.43 -21.36
N TYR A 343 -2.78 19.35 -20.95
CA TYR A 343 -2.12 18.19 -20.38
C TYR A 343 -1.15 17.53 -21.37
N TYR A 344 -1.51 17.37 -22.65
CA TYR A 344 -0.63 16.75 -23.64
C TYR A 344 0.60 17.61 -23.97
N ILE A 345 0.46 18.93 -24.00
CA ILE A 345 1.59 19.86 -24.11
C ILE A 345 2.51 19.69 -22.89
N GLN A 346 1.96 19.66 -21.68
CA GLN A 346 2.77 19.43 -20.49
C GLN A 346 3.52 18.09 -20.55
N GLN A 347 2.90 17.03 -21.05
CA GLN A 347 3.53 15.73 -21.20
C GLN A 347 4.57 15.67 -22.34
N SER A 348 4.55 16.58 -23.32
CA SER A 348 5.63 16.65 -24.34
C SER A 348 6.94 17.15 -23.79
N ASP A 349 6.88 17.97 -22.75
CA ASP A 349 8.04 18.61 -22.14
C ASP A 349 8.60 17.81 -20.95
N ALA A 350 7.97 16.69 -20.58
CA ALA A 350 8.40 15.88 -19.45
C ALA A 350 9.67 15.06 -19.78
N ASP A 351 10.60 14.98 -18.82
CA ASP A 351 11.88 14.24 -18.89
C ASP A 351 11.74 12.71 -19.05
N ASN A 352 10.52 12.20 -19.24
CA ASN A 352 10.29 10.80 -19.50
C ASN A 352 10.53 10.48 -20.99
N HIS A 353 11.64 9.85 -21.32
CA HIS A 353 11.95 9.39 -22.69
C HIS A 353 10.85 8.50 -23.30
N ALA A 354 10.07 7.78 -22.49
CA ALA A 354 8.94 6.98 -22.98
C ALA A 354 7.73 7.83 -23.38
N VAL A 355 7.55 8.99 -22.73
CA VAL A 355 6.42 9.90 -23.00
C VAL A 355 6.82 10.95 -24.04
N SER A 356 8.03 11.51 -24.02
CA SER A 356 8.46 12.49 -25.03
C SER A 356 8.41 11.94 -26.46
N CYS A 357 8.72 10.65 -26.67
CA CYS A 357 8.49 9.98 -27.96
C CYS A 357 6.99 9.74 -28.28
N GLN A 358 6.12 9.62 -27.27
CA GLN A 358 4.67 9.48 -27.44
C GLN A 358 3.98 10.81 -27.70
N SER A 359 4.43 11.88 -27.07
CA SER A 359 3.95 13.24 -27.29
C SER A 359 4.41 13.79 -28.64
N ILE A 360 5.60 13.40 -29.12
CA ILE A 360 6.08 13.68 -30.48
C ILE A 360 5.28 12.87 -31.53
N MET A 361 4.56 11.82 -31.14
CA MET A 361 3.58 11.13 -31.99
C MET A 361 2.24 11.91 -32.08
N VAL A 362 2.33 13.21 -32.39
CA VAL A 362 1.25 14.02 -32.96
C VAL A 362 0.66 13.37 -34.22
N THR A 363 1.37 12.41 -34.85
CA THR A 363 0.85 11.56 -35.93
C THR A 363 -0.35 10.67 -35.51
N TYR A 364 -0.53 10.36 -34.21
CA TYR A 364 -1.70 9.63 -33.70
C TYR A 364 -2.89 10.50 -33.31
N PHE A 365 -2.75 11.83 -33.31
CA PHE A 365 -3.85 12.76 -33.02
C PHE A 365 -5.03 12.56 -34.01
N CYS A 366 -4.74 12.10 -35.23
CA CYS A 366 -5.74 11.74 -36.24
C CYS A 366 -6.47 10.40 -36.00
N ASN A 367 -6.01 9.56 -35.06
CA ASN A 367 -6.67 8.31 -34.65
C ASN A 367 -7.27 8.39 -33.22
N MET A 368 -6.95 9.44 -32.46
CA MET A 368 -7.52 9.71 -31.12
C MET A 368 -8.77 10.60 -31.19
N LEU A 369 -8.87 11.45 -32.23
CA LEU A 369 -10.13 11.97 -32.75
C LEU A 369 -10.71 10.93 -33.71
#